data_AF-G7YPX1-F1
#
_entry.id   AF-G7YPX1-F1
#
_cell.length_a   1.000
_cell.length_b   1.000
_cell.length_c   1.000
_cell.angle_alpha   90.00
_cell.angle_beta   90.00
_cell.angle_gamma   90.00
#
_symmetry.space_group_name_H-M   'P 1'
#
loop_
_entity.id
_entity.type
_entity.pdbx_description
1 polymer ?
#
loop_
_entity_poly.entity_id
_entity_poly.type
_entity_poly.pdbx_seq_one_letter_code
_entity_poly.pdbx_strand_id
1 'polypeptide(L)'
;MLLRAKKRTAVEHPRNPCLRSAIRALIRTRQRQLRLLRATNMVEFKRLIEALQITGYEHPDPYKLPDTDPVVKRKLATRSECYQMRLTKLAKLKMEFVTTEKAFYKNKEAKINKMLQDLTILDEPYSEATGASNLDVAQRRLEALFQEVIKERQNETLLIPESDRLEWYSREAVGRERYAARLAEKARKQSLRKR
;
A
#
# COMPACT_ATOMS: atom_id res chain seq x y z
N MET A 1 26.08 -34.53 11.77
CA MET A 1 26.82 -35.42 10.84
C MET A 1 26.00 -36.62 10.37
N LEU A 2 25.20 -37.26 11.24
CA LEU A 2 24.37 -38.45 10.94
C LEU A 2 23.49 -38.33 9.67
N LEU A 3 22.80 -37.20 9.47
CA LEU A 3 21.94 -37.00 8.28
C LEU A 3 22.76 -37.00 6.96
N ARG A 4 23.96 -36.42 6.95
CA ARG A 4 24.83 -36.41 5.76
C ARG A 4 25.33 -37.83 5.45
N ALA A 5 25.73 -38.57 6.47
CA ALA A 5 26.14 -39.97 6.33
C ALA A 5 25.00 -40.86 5.78
N LYS A 6 23.79 -40.75 6.36
CA LYS A 6 22.61 -41.51 5.89
C LYS A 6 22.21 -41.13 4.46
N LYS A 7 22.34 -39.86 4.08
CA LYS A 7 22.15 -39.43 2.68
C LYS A 7 23.15 -40.05 1.72
N ARG A 8 24.44 -40.14 2.09
CA ARG A 8 25.47 -40.83 1.27
C ARG A 8 25.12 -42.30 1.07
N THR A 9 24.80 -43.02 2.14
CA THR A 9 24.38 -44.44 2.04
C THR A 9 23.10 -44.63 1.22
N ALA A 10 22.25 -43.61 1.11
CA ALA A 10 21.03 -43.67 0.31
C ALA A 10 21.30 -43.47 -1.19
N VAL A 11 22.45 -42.90 -1.57
CA VAL A 11 22.91 -42.87 -2.95
C VAL A 11 23.34 -44.27 -3.38
N GLU A 12 24.06 -44.98 -2.51
CA GLU A 12 24.52 -46.37 -2.74
C GLU A 12 23.36 -47.38 -2.72
N HIS A 13 22.37 -47.19 -1.84
CA HIS A 13 21.23 -48.07 -1.68
C HIS A 13 19.89 -47.34 -1.84
N PRO A 14 19.53 -46.89 -3.06
CA PRO A 14 18.40 -46.00 -3.27
C PRO A 14 17.05 -46.65 -3.00
N ARG A 15 16.94 -47.98 -3.08
CA ARG A 15 15.68 -48.72 -2.91
C ARG A 15 15.37 -49.09 -1.45
N ASN A 16 16.26 -48.82 -0.49
CA ASN A 16 16.02 -49.19 0.91
C ASN A 16 14.95 -48.29 1.58
N PRO A 17 13.75 -48.83 1.90
CA PRO A 17 12.66 -48.03 2.44
C PRO A 17 12.92 -47.55 3.88
N CYS A 18 13.61 -48.37 4.69
CA CYS A 18 13.98 -48.04 6.07
C CYS A 18 14.93 -46.85 6.12
N LEU A 19 15.92 -46.83 5.22
CA LEU A 19 16.87 -45.72 5.11
C LEU A 19 16.17 -44.42 4.69
N ARG A 20 15.25 -44.48 3.71
CA ARG A 20 14.43 -43.33 3.32
C ARG A 20 13.56 -42.81 4.46
N SER A 21 12.95 -43.70 5.24
CA SER A 21 12.15 -43.35 6.42
C SER A 21 13.01 -42.65 7.48
N ALA A 22 14.18 -43.22 7.81
CA ALA A 22 15.11 -42.64 8.77
C ALA A 22 15.61 -41.25 8.35
N ILE A 23 15.94 -41.06 7.07
CA ILE A 23 16.34 -39.74 6.54
C ILE A 23 15.20 -38.73 6.68
N ARG A 24 13.96 -39.11 6.35
CA ARG A 24 12.79 -38.22 6.51
C ARG A 24 12.58 -37.84 7.97
N ALA A 25 12.68 -38.79 8.90
CA ALA A 25 12.59 -38.52 10.33
C ALA A 25 13.66 -37.52 10.78
N LEU A 26 14.93 -37.74 10.40
CA LEU A 26 16.04 -36.85 10.73
C LEU A 26 15.87 -35.43 10.15
N ILE A 27 15.34 -35.32 8.93
CA ILE A 27 15.04 -34.01 8.32
C ILE A 27 13.97 -33.27 9.15
N ARG A 28 12.89 -33.96 9.53
CA ARG A 28 11.82 -33.38 10.36
C ARG A 28 12.32 -32.94 11.73
N THR A 29 13.15 -33.75 12.39
CA THR A 29 13.75 -33.41 13.67
C THR A 29 14.65 -32.19 13.56
N ARG A 30 15.51 -32.13 12.53
CA ARG A 30 16.35 -30.98 12.24
C ARG A 30 15.51 -29.71 11.99
N GLN A 31 14.45 -29.81 11.19
CA GLN A 31 13.55 -28.67 10.95
C GLN A 31 12.88 -28.18 12.24
N ARG A 32 12.44 -29.09 13.11
CA ARG A 32 11.89 -28.73 14.42
C ARG A 32 12.92 -28.00 15.29
N GLN A 33 14.15 -28.51 15.37
CA GLN A 33 15.22 -27.86 16.14
C GLN A 33 15.56 -26.47 15.59
N LEU A 34 15.65 -26.33 14.27
CA LEU A 34 15.89 -25.03 13.64
C LEU A 34 14.74 -24.04 13.88
N ARG A 35 13.49 -24.50 13.94
CA ARG A 35 12.34 -23.65 14.33
C ARG A 35 12.45 -23.15 15.77
N LEU A 36 12.80 -24.05 16.69
CA LEU A 36 13.00 -23.69 18.10
C LEU A 36 14.18 -22.73 18.27
N LEU A 37 15.29 -22.98 17.58
CA LEU A 37 16.46 -22.10 17.59
C LEU A 37 16.10 -20.72 17.01
N ARG A 38 15.37 -20.66 15.89
CA ARG A 38 14.90 -19.40 15.32
C ARG A 38 14.05 -18.59 16.30
N ALA A 39 13.20 -19.25 17.08
CA ALA A 39 12.33 -18.60 18.06
C ALA A 39 13.06 -18.13 19.32
N THR A 40 14.15 -18.81 19.70
CA THR A 40 14.90 -18.54 20.94
C THR A 40 16.12 -17.66 20.71
N ASN A 41 16.88 -17.88 19.65
CA ASN A 41 18.09 -17.15 19.30
C ASN A 41 18.26 -17.03 17.78
N MET A 42 17.83 -15.89 17.24
CA MET A 42 17.90 -15.61 15.80
C MET A 42 19.33 -15.45 15.27
N VAL A 43 20.27 -14.98 16.11
CA VAL A 43 21.67 -14.73 15.71
C VAL A 43 22.40 -16.05 15.46
N GLU A 44 22.33 -16.97 16.42
CA GLU A 44 22.91 -18.30 16.29
C GLU A 44 22.22 -19.12 15.18
N PHE A 45 20.91 -18.94 15.01
CA PHE A 45 20.20 -19.53 13.88
C PHE A 45 20.78 -19.11 12.52
N LYS A 46 21.01 -17.81 12.29
CA LYS A 46 21.60 -17.31 11.03
C LYS A 46 23.01 -17.86 10.83
N ARG A 47 23.86 -17.74 11.86
CA ARG A 47 25.24 -18.24 11.87
C ARG A 47 25.31 -19.74 11.50
N LEU A 48 24.47 -20.57 12.12
CA LEU A 48 24.46 -22.00 11.89
C LEU A 48 23.87 -22.40 10.53
N ILE A 49 22.86 -21.68 10.03
CA ILE A 49 22.33 -21.91 8.68
C ILE A 49 23.41 -21.67 7.63
N GLU A 50 24.14 -20.57 7.76
CA GLU A 50 25.23 -20.21 6.84
C GLU A 50 26.38 -21.20 6.96
N ALA A 51 26.87 -21.46 8.16
CA ALA A 51 28.00 -22.38 8.40
C ALA A 51 27.71 -23.82 7.95
N LEU A 52 26.49 -24.31 8.14
CA LEU A 52 26.09 -25.67 7.74
C LEU A 52 25.56 -25.76 6.31
N GLN A 53 25.49 -24.62 5.59
CA GLN A 53 24.97 -24.48 4.23
C GLN A 53 23.59 -25.12 4.06
N ILE A 54 22.65 -24.78 4.96
CA ILE A 54 21.29 -25.33 4.93
C ILE A 54 20.42 -24.44 4.02
N THR A 55 20.38 -24.76 2.73
CA THR A 55 19.64 -23.97 1.71
C THR A 55 18.12 -24.24 1.66
N GLY A 56 17.65 -25.36 2.22
CA GLY A 56 16.26 -25.80 2.14
C GLY A 56 15.46 -25.63 3.43
N TYR A 57 15.85 -24.73 4.33
CA TYR A 57 15.04 -24.44 5.51
C TYR A 57 13.93 -23.45 5.15
N GLU A 58 12.69 -23.90 5.27
CA GLU A 58 11.50 -23.07 5.13
C GLU A 58 10.73 -23.10 6.45
N HIS A 59 10.44 -21.92 6.99
CA HIS A 59 9.55 -21.83 8.15
C HIS A 59 8.11 -21.99 7.65
N PRO A 60 7.31 -22.90 8.25
CA PRO A 60 5.92 -23.07 7.83
C PRO A 60 5.17 -21.77 8.07
N ASP A 61 4.75 -21.13 7.00
CA ASP A 61 3.84 -19.99 7.06
C ASP A 61 2.41 -20.52 7.20
N PRO A 62 1.68 -20.19 8.29
CA PRO A 62 0.32 -20.65 8.50
C PRO A 62 -0.66 -20.20 7.41
N TYR A 63 -0.29 -19.22 6.58
CA TYR A 63 -1.09 -18.73 5.47
C TYR A 63 -0.67 -19.30 4.11
N LYS A 64 0.41 -20.10 4.06
CA LYS A 64 0.85 -20.77 2.84
C LYS A 64 -0.01 -22.02 2.61
N LEU A 65 -1.08 -21.82 1.83
CA LEU A 65 -1.94 -22.90 1.36
C LEU A 65 -1.13 -23.87 0.48
N PRO A 66 -1.47 -25.17 0.46
CA PRO A 66 -0.78 -26.13 -0.39
C PRO A 66 -0.97 -25.79 -1.87
N ASP A 67 0.13 -25.46 -2.55
CA ASP A 67 0.22 -25.13 -3.99
C ASP A 67 -0.12 -26.31 -4.93
N THR A 68 -0.55 -27.45 -4.39
CA THR A 68 -0.97 -28.62 -5.15
C THR A 68 -2.37 -28.47 -5.75
N ASP A 69 -3.15 -27.46 -5.35
CA ASP A 69 -4.46 -27.19 -5.96
C ASP A 69 -4.32 -26.21 -7.15
N PRO A 70 -4.60 -26.64 -8.40
CA PRO A 70 -4.53 -25.78 -9.59
C PRO A 70 -5.51 -24.60 -9.53
N VAL A 71 -6.53 -24.63 -8.67
CA VAL A 71 -7.46 -23.52 -8.47
C VAL A 71 -6.80 -22.39 -7.66
N VAL A 72 -6.01 -22.73 -6.63
CA VAL A 72 -5.32 -21.74 -5.78
C VAL A 72 -4.25 -21.00 -6.60
N LYS A 73 -3.50 -21.73 -7.43
CA LYS A 73 -2.53 -21.12 -8.36
C LYS A 73 -3.17 -20.13 -9.32
N ARG A 74 -4.30 -20.50 -9.93
CA ARG A 74 -5.06 -19.61 -10.83
C ARG A 74 -5.52 -18.34 -10.11
N LYS A 75 -6.10 -18.47 -8.90
CA LYS A 75 -6.54 -17.31 -8.11
C LYS A 75 -5.39 -16.37 -7.74
N LEU A 76 -4.22 -16.90 -7.39
CA LEU A 76 -3.04 -16.08 -7.09
C LEU A 76 -2.54 -15.33 -8.33
N ALA A 77 -2.50 -15.99 -9.49
CA ALA A 77 -2.15 -15.36 -10.76
C ALA A 77 -3.12 -14.21 -11.10
N THR A 78 -4.43 -14.46 -11.08
CA THR A 78 -5.44 -13.43 -11.35
C THR A 78 -5.36 -12.27 -10.36
N ARG A 79 -5.13 -12.54 -9.06
CA ARG A 79 -4.94 -11.47 -8.07
C ARG A 79 -3.75 -10.58 -8.43
N SER A 80 -2.65 -11.17 -8.87
CA SER A 80 -1.45 -10.42 -9.26
C SER A 80 -1.69 -9.56 -10.50
N GLU A 81 -2.41 -10.08 -11.50
CA GLU A 81 -2.80 -9.35 -12.71
C GLU A 81 -3.73 -8.18 -12.38
N CYS A 82 -4.78 -8.41 -11.57
CA CYS A 82 -5.68 -7.35 -11.14
C CYS A 82 -4.96 -6.24 -10.37
N TYR A 83 -3.97 -6.60 -9.54
CA TYR A 83 -3.15 -5.63 -8.83
C TYR A 83 -2.32 -4.77 -9.80
N GLN A 84 -1.67 -5.38 -10.80
CA GLN A 84 -0.93 -4.64 -11.83
C GLN A 84 -1.84 -3.73 -12.66
N MET A 85 -3.03 -4.20 -13.03
CA MET A 85 -4.04 -3.37 -13.70
C MET A 85 -4.48 -2.18 -12.85
N ARG A 86 -4.62 -2.36 -11.52
CA ARG A 86 -4.94 -1.25 -10.62
C ARG A 86 -3.82 -0.21 -10.56
N LEU A 87 -2.57 -0.65 -10.47
CA LEU A 87 -1.41 0.25 -10.44
C LEU A 87 -1.28 1.06 -11.73
N THR A 88 -1.46 0.42 -12.89
CA THR A 88 -1.42 1.09 -14.18
C THR A 88 -2.56 2.11 -14.34
N LYS A 89 -3.78 1.79 -13.90
CA LYS A 89 -4.89 2.76 -13.85
C LYS A 89 -4.56 3.95 -12.96
N LEU A 90 -4.01 3.72 -11.76
CA LEU A 90 -3.60 4.80 -10.86
C LEU A 90 -2.52 5.69 -11.48
N ALA A 91 -1.54 5.10 -12.17
CA ALA A 91 -0.49 5.85 -12.86
C ALA A 91 -1.08 6.75 -13.96
N LYS A 92 -2.03 6.24 -14.76
CA LYS A 92 -2.74 7.04 -15.78
C LYS A 92 -3.48 8.21 -15.16
N LEU A 93 -4.29 7.95 -14.12
CA LEU A 93 -5.03 9.01 -13.42
C LEU A 93 -4.10 10.07 -12.82
N LYS A 94 -2.95 9.68 -12.28
CA LYS A 94 -1.94 10.64 -11.79
C LYS A 94 -1.39 11.51 -12.92
N MET A 95 -1.09 10.93 -14.09
CA MET A 95 -0.63 11.70 -15.24
C MET A 95 -1.71 12.67 -15.75
N GLU A 96 -2.95 12.20 -15.88
CA GLU A 96 -4.10 13.04 -16.25
C GLU A 96 -4.33 14.17 -15.25
N PHE A 97 -4.17 13.90 -13.96
CA PHE A 97 -4.27 14.92 -12.93
C PHE A 97 -3.19 16.00 -13.10
N VAL A 98 -1.92 15.60 -13.31
CA VAL A 98 -0.83 16.56 -13.51
C VAL A 98 -1.01 17.38 -14.79
N THR A 99 -1.52 16.81 -15.88
CA THR A 99 -1.77 17.56 -17.12
C THR A 99 -2.95 18.52 -16.98
N THR A 100 -4.03 18.09 -16.34
CA THR A 100 -5.20 18.95 -16.08
C THR A 100 -4.87 20.06 -15.08
N GLU A 101 -4.07 19.79 -14.07
CA GLU A 101 -3.56 20.78 -13.11
C GLU A 101 -2.72 21.86 -13.82
N LYS A 102 -1.76 21.45 -14.67
CA LYS A 102 -0.98 22.42 -15.46
C LYS A 102 -1.86 23.27 -16.37
N ALA A 103 -2.85 22.67 -17.03
CA ALA A 103 -3.79 23.39 -17.87
C ALA A 103 -4.66 24.36 -17.04
N PHE A 104 -5.09 23.94 -15.86
CA PHE A 104 -5.85 24.78 -14.93
C PHE A 104 -5.06 26.02 -14.52
N TYR A 105 -3.80 25.87 -14.10
CA TYR A 105 -2.97 27.01 -13.70
C TYR A 105 -2.66 27.94 -14.87
N LYS A 106 -2.34 27.40 -16.06
CA LYS A 106 -2.17 28.22 -17.28
C LYS A 106 -3.43 29.04 -17.61
N ASN A 107 -4.60 28.43 -17.52
CA ASN A 107 -5.88 29.12 -17.75
C ASN A 107 -6.15 30.18 -16.69
N LYS A 108 -5.76 29.95 -15.44
CA LYS A 108 -5.88 30.93 -14.35
C LYS A 108 -4.92 32.10 -14.53
N GLU A 109 -3.67 31.84 -14.86
CA GLU A 109 -2.66 32.85 -15.18
C GLU A 109 -3.14 33.74 -16.34
N ALA A 110 -3.64 33.16 -17.43
CA ALA A 110 -4.18 33.92 -18.55
C ALA A 110 -5.36 34.83 -18.14
N LYS A 111 -6.25 34.34 -17.26
CA LYS A 111 -7.36 35.15 -16.72
C LYS A 111 -6.86 36.29 -15.82
N ILE A 112 -5.86 36.04 -14.97
CA ILE A 112 -5.27 37.07 -14.10
C ILE A 112 -4.58 38.14 -14.94
N ASN A 113 -3.81 37.73 -15.94
CA ASN A 113 -3.14 38.67 -16.85
C ASN A 113 -4.15 39.52 -17.62
N LYS A 114 -5.28 38.93 -18.03
CA LYS A 114 -6.38 39.70 -18.63
C LYS A 114 -6.98 40.70 -17.64
N MET A 115 -7.25 40.30 -16.40
CA MET A 115 -7.75 41.22 -15.37
C MET A 115 -6.76 42.35 -15.07
N LEU A 116 -5.45 42.06 -15.06
CA LEU A 116 -4.42 43.09 -14.91
C LEU A 116 -4.46 44.08 -16.08
N GLN A 117 -4.59 43.60 -17.31
CA GLN A 117 -4.76 44.46 -18.49
C GLN A 117 -6.03 45.32 -18.38
N ASP A 118 -7.17 44.72 -18.01
CA ASP A 118 -8.43 45.43 -17.82
C ASP A 118 -8.29 46.51 -16.72
N LEU A 119 -7.61 46.20 -15.61
CA LEU A 119 -7.34 47.17 -14.53
C LEU A 119 -6.40 48.29 -14.97
N THR A 120 -5.36 47.99 -15.75
CA THR A 120 -4.47 49.04 -16.29
C THR A 120 -5.20 50.01 -17.21
N ILE A 121 -6.22 49.54 -17.95
CA ILE A 121 -7.06 50.38 -18.82
C ILE A 121 -8.00 51.24 -17.97
N LEU A 122 -8.53 50.71 -16.86
CA LEU A 122 -9.43 51.43 -15.96
C LEU A 122 -8.72 52.49 -15.09
N ASP A 123 -7.42 52.35 -14.85
CA ASP A 123 -6.64 53.25 -13.99
C ASP A 123 -6.01 54.47 -14.73
N GLU A 124 -6.20 54.62 -16.05
CA GLU A 124 -5.90 55.88 -16.77
C GLU A 124 -7.16 56.78 -16.85
N PRO A 125 -7.16 58.08 -16.41
CA PRO A 125 -6.11 58.91 -15.80
C PRO A 125 -6.55 59.53 -14.44
N TYR A 126 -5.98 59.09 -13.32
CA TYR A 126 -6.04 59.85 -12.05
C TYR A 126 -4.75 59.79 -11.20
N SER A 127 -3.65 59.22 -11.72
CA SER A 127 -2.39 59.19 -10.99
C SER A 127 -1.45 60.30 -11.46
N GLU A 128 -1.79 61.54 -11.14
CA GLU A 128 -0.75 62.55 -10.93
C GLU A 128 0.09 62.11 -9.71
N ALA A 129 1.42 62.10 -9.86
CA ALA A 129 2.42 62.14 -8.78
C ALA A 129 3.10 60.87 -8.22
N THR A 130 2.97 59.67 -8.79
CA THR A 130 3.85 58.54 -8.38
C THR A 130 4.49 57.87 -9.58
N GLY A 131 5.81 57.93 -9.70
CA GLY A 131 6.61 57.34 -10.79
C GLY A 131 6.65 55.80 -10.80
N ALA A 132 5.56 55.15 -10.40
CA ALA A 132 5.35 53.71 -10.51
C ALA A 132 4.69 53.39 -11.86
N SER A 133 5.03 52.27 -12.46
CA SER A 133 4.39 51.80 -13.69
C SER A 133 2.88 51.58 -13.45
N ASN A 134 2.01 51.91 -14.41
CA ASN A 134 0.57 51.63 -14.34
C ASN A 134 0.28 50.15 -14.02
N LEU A 135 1.19 49.25 -14.43
CA LEU A 135 1.12 47.82 -14.16
C LEU A 135 1.35 47.47 -12.68
N ASP A 136 2.23 48.21 -11.99
CA ASP A 136 2.49 48.01 -10.55
C ASP A 136 1.29 48.43 -9.70
N VAL A 137 0.59 49.49 -10.12
CA VAL A 137 -0.63 49.98 -9.45
C VAL A 137 -1.76 48.97 -9.62
N ALA A 138 -1.99 48.52 -10.85
CA ALA A 138 -2.98 47.49 -11.16
C ALA A 138 -2.70 46.19 -10.39
N GLN A 139 -1.44 45.79 -10.24
CA GLN A 139 -1.05 44.61 -9.47
C GLN A 139 -1.38 44.76 -7.99
N ARG A 140 -1.00 45.86 -7.34
CA ARG A 140 -1.33 46.11 -5.92
C ARG A 140 -2.84 46.13 -5.68
N ARG A 141 -3.60 46.67 -6.62
CA ARG A 141 -5.06 46.75 -6.52
C ARG A 141 -5.72 45.38 -6.69
N LEU A 142 -5.22 44.57 -7.62
CA LEU A 142 -5.64 43.19 -7.78
C LEU A 142 -5.34 42.37 -6.52
N GLU A 143 -4.18 42.56 -5.89
CA GLU A 143 -3.83 41.93 -4.61
C GLU A 143 -4.79 42.33 -3.49
N ALA A 144 -5.16 43.62 -3.40
CA ALA A 144 -6.13 44.11 -2.42
C ALA A 144 -7.52 43.46 -2.59
N LEU A 145 -8.04 43.43 -3.82
CA LEU A 145 -9.31 42.77 -4.15
C LEU A 145 -9.27 41.27 -3.81
N PHE A 146 -8.13 40.62 -4.04
CA PHE A 146 -7.95 39.21 -3.70
C PHE A 146 -8.06 38.96 -2.19
N GLN A 147 -7.49 39.85 -1.37
CA GLN A 147 -7.58 39.76 0.10
C GLN A 147 -9.01 39.96 0.60
N GLU A 148 -9.80 40.83 -0.03
CA GLU A 148 -11.22 41.01 0.30
C GLU A 148 -12.02 39.73 0.02
N VAL A 149 -11.86 39.15 -1.18
CA VAL A 149 -12.54 37.89 -1.55
C VAL A 149 -12.12 36.73 -0.63
N ILE A 150 -10.86 36.66 -0.21
CA ILE A 150 -10.41 35.65 0.76
C ILE A 150 -11.16 35.82 2.09
N LYS A 151 -11.28 37.06 2.60
CA LYS A 151 -12.02 37.33 3.85
C LYS A 151 -13.49 36.96 3.72
N GLU A 152 -14.14 37.27 2.61
CA GLU A 152 -15.52 36.89 2.34
C GLU A 152 -15.71 35.37 2.34
N ARG A 153 -14.84 34.63 1.64
CA ARG A 153 -14.90 33.17 1.59
C ARG A 153 -14.57 32.48 2.90
N GLN A 154 -13.68 33.05 3.70
CA GLN A 154 -13.41 32.57 5.05
C GLN A 154 -14.66 32.67 5.95
N ASN A 155 -15.50 33.69 5.74
CA ASN A 155 -16.77 33.81 6.43
C ASN A 155 -17.82 32.79 5.91
N GLU A 156 -17.82 32.47 4.61
CA GLU A 156 -18.71 31.47 4.01
C GLU A 156 -18.35 30.02 4.38
N THR A 157 -17.05 29.69 4.51
CA THR A 157 -16.58 28.34 4.88
C THR A 157 -16.90 27.96 6.33
N LEU A 158 -17.38 28.89 7.15
CA LEU A 158 -17.96 28.59 8.47
C LEU A 158 -19.37 27.96 8.38
N LEU A 159 -19.98 27.91 7.19
CA LEU A 159 -21.15 27.06 6.96
C LEU A 159 -20.70 25.60 6.97
N ILE A 160 -21.24 24.85 7.93
CA ILE A 160 -20.94 23.44 8.20
C ILE A 160 -20.94 22.65 6.88
N PRO A 161 -19.89 21.87 6.57
CA PRO A 161 -19.86 21.06 5.35
C PRO A 161 -21.03 20.07 5.36
N GLU A 162 -21.80 20.03 4.25
CA GLU A 162 -22.78 18.98 4.03
C GLU A 162 -22.16 17.60 4.23
N SER A 163 -22.86 16.76 5.00
CA SER A 163 -22.47 15.44 5.51
C SER A 163 -21.49 14.64 4.64
N ASP A 164 -20.46 14.12 5.31
CA ASP A 164 -19.29 13.42 4.78
C ASP A 164 -19.62 12.28 3.79
N ARG A 165 -19.11 12.39 2.55
CA ARG A 165 -19.31 11.41 1.46
C ARG A 165 -18.68 10.03 1.74
N LEU A 166 -18.00 9.87 2.87
CA LEU A 166 -17.27 8.66 3.26
C LEU A 166 -17.95 7.83 4.36
N GLU A 167 -19.17 8.15 4.77
CA GLU A 167 -19.93 7.32 5.73
C GLU A 167 -20.07 5.85 5.32
N TRP A 168 -20.02 5.55 4.02
CA TRP A 168 -20.12 4.17 3.55
C TRP A 168 -18.89 3.33 3.95
N TYR A 169 -17.69 3.94 4.03
CA TYR A 169 -16.47 3.25 4.44
C TYR A 169 -16.50 2.84 5.92
N SER A 170 -17.02 3.71 6.78
CA SER A 170 -17.18 3.40 8.21
C SER A 170 -18.20 2.29 8.42
N ARG A 171 -19.32 2.31 7.68
CA ARG A 171 -20.32 1.22 7.69
C ARG A 171 -19.75 -0.11 7.17
N GLU A 172 -18.92 -0.09 6.13
CA GLU A 172 -18.28 -1.29 5.60
C GLU A 172 -17.27 -1.90 6.58
N ALA A 173 -16.47 -1.06 7.26
CA ALA A 173 -15.51 -1.51 8.27
C ALA A 173 -16.20 -2.27 9.42
N VAL A 174 -17.29 -1.70 9.96
CA VAL A 174 -18.13 -2.36 10.98
C VAL A 174 -18.70 -3.69 10.47
N GLY A 175 -19.09 -3.75 9.19
CA GLY A 175 -19.56 -4.98 8.54
C GLY A 175 -18.50 -6.09 8.52
N ARG A 176 -17.25 -5.75 8.21
CA ARG A 176 -16.13 -6.71 8.17
C ARG A 176 -15.79 -7.25 9.57
N GLU A 177 -15.80 -6.40 10.59
CA GLU A 177 -15.58 -6.82 11.98
C GLU A 177 -16.64 -7.81 12.46
N ARG A 178 -17.93 -7.52 12.19
CA ARG A 178 -19.03 -8.43 12.53
C ARG A 178 -18.91 -9.78 11.84
N TYR A 179 -18.47 -9.79 10.58
CA TYR A 179 -18.25 -11.03 9.83
C TYR A 179 -17.10 -11.86 10.42
N ALA A 180 -15.97 -11.22 10.73
CA ALA A 180 -14.84 -11.87 11.38
C ALA A 180 -15.22 -12.48 12.74
N ALA A 181 -16.00 -11.75 13.54
CA ALA A 181 -16.52 -12.22 14.83
C ALA A 181 -17.42 -13.48 14.68
N ARG A 182 -18.32 -13.51 13.68
CA ARG A 182 -19.14 -14.71 13.40
C ARG A 182 -18.30 -15.91 12.98
N LEU A 183 -17.26 -15.70 12.18
CA LEU A 183 -16.34 -16.75 11.77
C LEU A 183 -15.60 -17.35 12.99
N ALA A 184 -15.12 -16.48 13.88
CA ALA A 184 -14.48 -16.90 15.12
C ALA A 184 -15.44 -17.68 16.04
N GLU A 185 -16.68 -17.23 16.19
CA GLU A 185 -17.73 -17.95 16.93
C GLU A 185 -18.01 -19.34 16.35
N LYS A 186 -18.17 -19.44 15.02
CA LYS A 186 -18.41 -20.72 14.33
C LYS A 186 -17.24 -21.68 14.54
N ALA A 187 -16.01 -21.19 14.43
CA ALA A 187 -14.81 -21.99 14.67
C ALA A 187 -14.76 -22.50 16.13
N ARG A 188 -15.12 -21.65 17.11
CA ARG A 188 -15.20 -22.03 18.52
C ARG A 188 -16.28 -23.09 18.79
N LYS A 189 -17.46 -22.96 18.19
CA LYS A 189 -18.54 -23.95 18.32
C LYS A 189 -18.16 -25.30 17.70
N GLN A 190 -17.45 -25.29 16.58
CA GLN A 190 -16.96 -26.52 15.94
C GLN A 190 -15.86 -27.21 16.76
N SER A 191 -14.96 -26.48 17.41
CA SER A 191 -13.92 -27.08 18.25
C SER A 191 -14.49 -27.71 19.53
N LEU A 192 -15.57 -27.14 20.08
CA LEU A 192 -16.29 -27.71 21.23
C LEU A 192 -17.04 -29.00 20.88
N ARG A 193 -17.55 -29.15 19.66
CA ARG A 193 -18.24 -30.37 19.19
C ARG A 193 -17.32 -31.53 18.81
N LYS A 194 -16.02 -31.28 18.68
CA LYS A 194 -14.99 -32.28 18.35
C LYS A 194 -14.24 -32.81 19.57
N ARG A 195 -14.58 -32.34 20.77
CA ARG A 195 -14.20 -32.94 22.05
C ARG A 195 -15.32 -33.86 22.51
#